data_AF-A0A5E5PQH8-F1
#
_entry.id   AF-A0A5E5PQH8-F1
#
_cell.length_a   1.000
_cell.length_b   1.000
_cell.length_c   1.000
_cell.angle_alpha   90.00
_cell.angle_beta   90.00
_cell.angle_gamma   90.00
#
_symmetry.space_group_name_H-M   'P 1'
#
loop_
_entity.id
_entity.type
_entity.pdbx_description
1 polymer ?
#
loop_
_entity_poly.entity_id
_entity_poly.type
_entity_poly.pdbx_seq_one_letter_code
_entity_poly.pdbx_strand_id
1 'polypeptide(L)' 'MNLLEFYHQAYTYDTGNNSTNLSHQANSSTWQQTLTIQPSSNHGTETQQFTTDFDANGNLLILNNIGTLH' A
#
# COMPACT_ATOMS: atom_id res chain seq x y z
N MET A 1 3.16 -0.34 27.91
CA MET A 1 3.46 1.11 27.84
C MET A 1 4.10 1.34 26.48
N ASN A 2 3.42 2.01 25.54
CA ASN A 2 4.01 2.30 24.23
C ASN A 2 5.01 3.44 24.40
N LEU A 3 6.29 3.13 24.26
CA LEU A 3 7.33 4.15 24.20
C LEU A 3 7.18 4.85 22.85
N LEU A 4 6.83 6.14 22.86
CA LEU A 4 6.88 6.94 21.65
C LEU A 4 8.34 7.03 21.20
N GLU A 5 8.58 6.78 19.92
CA GLU A 5 9.89 6.97 19.32
C GLU A 5 9.77 7.75 18.01
N PHE A 6 10.91 8.31 17.58
CA PHE A 6 11.02 8.90 16.25
C PHE A 6 11.07 7.80 15.20
N TYR A 7 10.49 8.09 14.05
CA TYR A 7 10.59 7.27 12.87
C TYR A 7 10.81 8.16 11.64
N HIS A 8 11.25 7.54 10.55
CA HIS A 8 11.34 8.13 9.22
C HIS A 8 10.56 7.28 8.22
N GLN A 9 9.91 7.94 7.26
CA GLN A 9 9.25 7.28 6.14
C GLN A 9 9.71 7.85 4.82
N ALA A 10 9.97 6.97 3.85
CA ALA A 10 10.29 7.33 2.48
C ALA A 10 9.21 6.76 1.55
N TYR A 11 8.83 7.56 0.55
CA TYR A 11 7.79 7.22 -0.43
C TYR A 11 8.40 7.24 -1.82
N THR A 12 8.02 6.25 -2.64
CA THR A 12 8.36 6.21 -4.07
C THR A 12 7.11 6.35 -4.90
N TYR A 13 7.16 7.18 -5.94
CA TYR A 13 6.06 7.41 -6.87
C TYR A 13 6.44 6.99 -8.28
N ASP A 14 5.48 6.48 -9.04
CA ASP A 14 5.63 6.28 -10.48
C ASP A 14 5.47 7.61 -11.25
N THR A 15 5.62 7.58 -12.57
CA THR A 15 5.44 8.76 -13.44
C THR A 15 3.99 9.27 -13.51
N GLY A 16 3.03 8.47 -13.06
CA GLY A 16 1.61 8.82 -12.95
C GLY A 16 1.22 9.42 -11.60
N ASN A 17 2.20 9.63 -10.71
CA ASN A 17 2.03 10.07 -9.32
C ASN A 17 1.31 9.07 -8.40
N ASN A 18 1.30 7.78 -8.74
CA ASN A 18 0.82 6.75 -7.83
C ASN A 18 1.94 6.37 -6.83
N SER A 19 1.60 6.25 -5.54
CA SER A 19 2.54 5.73 -4.53
C SER A 19 2.75 4.24 -4.77
N THR A 20 4.00 3.83 -5.01
CA THR A 20 4.35 2.42 -5.33
C THR A 20 5.05 1.73 -4.17
N ASN A 21 5.76 2.47 -3.33
CA ASN A 21 6.45 1.93 -2.17
C ASN A 21 6.43 2.91 -1.01
N LEU A 22 6.20 2.38 0.20
CA LEU A 22 6.38 3.04 1.47
C LEU A 22 7.40 2.25 2.29
N SER A 23 8.49 2.88 2.67
CA SER A 23 9.48 2.33 3.60
C SER A 23 9.37 3.04 4.93
N HIS A 24 9.21 2.27 6.00
CA HIS A 24 9.17 2.75 7.38
C HIS A 24 10.42 2.29 8.13
N GLN A 25 11.03 3.22 8.88
CA GLN A 25 12.18 2.94 9.72
C GLN A 25 12.04 3.62 11.08
N ALA A 26 12.04 2.82 12.13
CA ALA A 26 12.16 3.21 13.54
C ALA A 26 13.13 2.25 14.24
N ASN A 27 13.52 2.52 15.49
CA ASN A 27 14.44 1.60 16.18
C ASN A 27 13.75 0.28 16.54
N SER A 28 12.45 0.32 16.85
CA SER A 28 11.69 -0.88 17.20
C SER A 28 11.26 -1.73 16.00
N SER A 29 11.10 -1.12 14.82
CA SER A 29 10.54 -1.79 13.65
C SER A 29 10.98 -1.14 12.34
N THR A 30 11.24 -1.99 11.34
CA THR A 30 11.47 -1.59 9.95
C THR A 30 10.60 -2.47 9.07
N TRP A 31 9.78 -1.84 8.23
CA TRP A 31 8.89 -2.54 7.30
C TRP A 31 8.75 -1.78 5.99
N GLN A 32 8.27 -2.48 4.97
CA GLN A 32 7.99 -1.91 3.66
C GLN A 32 6.63 -2.38 3.18
N GLN A 33 5.91 -1.49 2.49
CA GLN A 33 4.67 -1.79 1.79
C GLN A 33 4.88 -1.45 0.32
N THR A 34 4.52 -2.38 -0.56
CA THR A 34 4.63 -2.20 -2.01
C THR A 34 3.24 -2.35 -2.62
N LEU A 35 2.87 -1.38 -3.46
CA LEU A 35 1.65 -1.42 -4.25
C LEU A 35 2.03 -1.71 -5.69
N THR A 36 1.38 -2.72 -6.27
CA THR A 36 1.49 -2.95 -7.71
C THR A 36 0.43 -2.10 -8.38
N ILE A 37 0.83 -1.25 -9.32
CA ILE A 37 -0.09 -0.37 -10.05
C ILE A 37 -0.38 -0.99 -11.42
N GLN A 38 -1.64 -1.05 -11.79
CA GLN A 38 -2.08 -1.56 -13.08
C GLN A 38 -1.57 -0.64 -14.21
N PRO A 39 -0.87 -1.13 -15.25
CA PRO A 39 -0.26 -0.26 -16.27
C PRO A 39 -1.24 0.61 -17.09
N SER A 40 -2.50 0.21 -17.18
CA SER A 40 -3.52 0.88 -18.01
C SER A 40 -4.49 1.77 -17.21
N SER A 41 -4.28 1.92 -15.90
CA SER A 41 -5.12 2.72 -15.00
C SER A 41 -4.30 3.20 -13.79
N ASN A 42 -4.95 3.85 -12.82
CA ASN A 42 -4.33 4.17 -11.52
C ASN A 42 -4.78 3.20 -10.41
N HIS A 43 -5.35 2.05 -10.78
CA HIS A 43 -5.73 1.04 -9.79
C HIS A 43 -4.50 0.35 -9.24
N GLY A 44 -4.36 0.34 -7.91
CA GLY A 44 -3.25 -0.28 -7.22
C GLY A 44 -3.71 -1.11 -6.03
N THR A 45 -3.11 -2.28 -5.86
CA THR A 45 -3.32 -3.16 -4.70
C THR A 45 -1.97 -3.73 -4.24
N GLU A 46 -1.91 -4.25 -3.01
CA GLU A 46 -0.69 -4.94 -2.52
C GLU A 46 -0.44 -6.28 -3.23
N THR A 47 -1.48 -6.82 -3.89
CA THR A 47 -1.44 -8.07 -4.64
C THR A 47 -1.38 -7.80 -6.15
N GLN A 48 -0.81 -8.71 -6.93
CA GLN A 48 -0.71 -8.54 -8.39
C GLN A 48 -1.98 -8.91 -9.19
N GLN A 49 -3.12 -9.13 -8.52
CA GLN A 49 -4.37 -9.44 -9.21
C GLN A 49 -5.10 -8.14 -9.53
N PHE A 50 -5.30 -7.85 -10.82
CA PHE A 50 -5.93 -6.59 -11.25
C PHE A 50 -7.33 -6.79 -11.82
N THR A 51 -7.59 -7.95 -12.44
CA THR A 51 -8.78 -8.17 -13.27
C THR A 51 -10.04 -8.47 -12.46
N THR A 52 -9.90 -8.88 -11.22
CA THR A 52 -11.02 -9.26 -10.33
C THR A 52 -11.11 -8.39 -9.08
N ASP A 53 -10.18 -7.46 -8.91
CA ASP A 53 -10.08 -6.66 -7.70
C ASP A 53 -11.03 -5.45 -7.75
N PHE A 54 -11.43 -5.01 -8.94
CA PHE A 54 -12.27 -3.82 -9.11
C PHE A 54 -13.55 -4.12 -9.89
N ASP A 55 -14.65 -3.45 -9.53
CA ASP A 55 -15.89 -3.46 -10.32
C ASP A 55 -15.76 -2.56 -11.57
N ALA A 56 -16.81 -2.54 -12.39
CA ALA A 56 -16.85 -1.75 -13.62
C ALA A 56 -16.75 -0.22 -13.40
N ASN A 57 -17.00 0.26 -12.18
CA ASN A 57 -16.91 1.67 -11.81
C ASN A 57 -15.56 2.02 -11.14
N GLY A 58 -14.66 1.04 -10.96
CA GLY A 58 -13.36 1.24 -10.32
C GLY A 58 -13.38 1.13 -8.79
N ASN A 59 -14.43 0.55 -8.19
CA ASN A 59 -14.44 0.29 -6.74
C ASN A 59 -13.73 -1.02 -6.42
N LEU A 60 -12.87 -1.02 -5.40
CA LEU A 60 -12.23 -2.24 -4.90
C LEU A 60 -13.29 -3.20 -4.31
N LEU A 61 -13.36 -4.42 -4.82
CA LEU A 61 -14.33 -5.45 -4.46
C LEU A 61 -14.00 -6.15 -3.14
N ILE A 62 -12.71 -6.33 -2.85
CA ILE A 62 -12.23 -7.05 -1.67
C ILE A 62 -11.05 -6.31 -1.06
N LEU A 63 -11.14 -6.01 0.23
CA LEU A 63 -10.03 -5.46 0.99
C LEU A 63 -9.22 -6.61 1.60
N ASN A 64 -8.29 -7.16 0.82
CA ASN A 64 -7.26 -8.05 1.35
C ASN A 64 -6.35 -7.19 2.26
N ASN A 65 -6.24 -7.50 3.55
CA ASN A 65 -5.44 -6.80 4.58
C ASN A 65 -6.08 -5.68 5.43
N ILE A 66 -7.39 -5.70 5.71
CA ILE A 66 -7.77 -5.35 7.10
C ILE A 66 -7.49 -6.60 7.93
N GLY A 67 -6.27 -6.71 8.48
CA GLY A 67 -6.07 -7.56 9.64
C GLY A 67 -7.17 -7.25 10.66
N THR A 68 -7.64 -8.27 11.38
CA THR A 68 -8.69 -8.11 12.40
C THR A 68 -8.41 -6.85 13.20
N LEU A 69 -9.33 -5.89 13.17
CA LEU A 69 -9.23 -4.68 13.99
C LEU A 69 -9.38 -5.18 15.44
N HIS A 70 -8.27 -5.34 16.14
CA HIS A 70 -8.24 -5.72 17.55
C HIS A 70 -8.61 -4.52 18.44
#